data_AF-A0A1L9P539-F1
#
_entry.id   AF-A0A1L9P539-F1
#
_cell.length_a   1.000
_cell.length_b   1.000
_cell.length_c   1.000
_cell.angle_alpha   90.00
_cell.angle_beta   90.00
_cell.angle_gamma   90.00
#
_symmetry.space_group_name_H-M   'P 1'
#
loop_
_entity.id
_entity.type
_entity.pdbx_description
1 polymer ?
#
loop_
_entity_poly.entity_id
_entity_poly.type
_entity_poly.pdbx_seq_one_letter_code
_entity_poly.pdbx_strand_id
1 'polypeptide(L)'
;MPGSQGHKDAVPPPPPPPDDPNSKVSPFVQKLRSAPPGYFFQPQRPPPHTDSFAAPTGPYFFYGTLSDPAMLRDILSLETEPKLRPATITGYKCKLWGQYPALLDAPEKVVHGAVYHVETEKHGERLARYETDNYQAVPCRITYTDGCEPVEDFGHVFKFVGNVRDLSDGTFDLGTWLRRVKRDVK
;
A
#
# COMPACT_ATOMS: atom_id res chain seq x y z
N MET A 1 43.81 -42.02 2.69
CA MET A 1 42.47 -42.02 2.06
C MET A 1 41.48 -41.44 3.07
N PRO A 2 41.09 -40.16 2.95
CA PRO A 2 40.03 -39.54 3.76
C PRO A 2 38.66 -40.02 3.22
N GLY A 3 37.59 -40.23 3.96
CA GLY A 3 37.07 -39.53 5.14
C GLY A 3 35.64 -39.11 4.79
N SER A 4 34.65 -39.98 5.04
CA SER A 4 33.23 -39.75 4.72
C SER A 4 32.65 -38.60 5.55
N GLN A 5 32.22 -37.52 4.92
CA GLN A 5 31.45 -36.44 5.56
C GLN A 5 29.95 -36.67 5.35
N GLY A 6 29.24 -36.98 6.42
CA GLY A 6 27.78 -36.89 6.47
C GLY A 6 27.35 -35.42 6.61
N HIS A 7 26.45 -34.98 5.73
CA HIS A 7 25.73 -33.72 5.88
C HIS A 7 24.83 -33.79 7.11
N LYS A 8 25.06 -32.90 8.09
CA LYS A 8 24.11 -32.62 9.16
C LYS A 8 23.21 -31.49 8.68
N ASP A 9 21.96 -31.82 8.37
CA ASP A 9 20.92 -30.83 8.11
C ASP A 9 20.71 -29.98 9.38
N ALA A 10 21.02 -28.69 9.28
CA ALA A 10 20.76 -27.73 10.35
C ALA A 10 19.28 -27.35 10.33
N VAL A 11 18.57 -27.64 11.43
CA VAL A 11 17.19 -27.23 11.66
C VAL A 11 17.14 -25.69 11.73
N PRO A 12 16.22 -25.01 11.00
CA PRO A 12 16.09 -23.56 11.08
C PRO A 12 15.63 -23.12 12.48
N PRO A 13 16.06 -21.96 12.98
CA PRO A 13 15.70 -21.48 14.30
C PRO A 13 14.18 -21.23 14.41
N PRO A 14 13.59 -21.42 15.61
CA PRO A 14 12.16 -21.20 15.82
C PRO A 14 11.80 -19.72 15.62
N PRO A 15 10.55 -19.43 15.20
CA PRO A 15 10.07 -18.06 15.02
C PRO A 15 10.03 -17.30 16.36
N PRO A 16 10.25 -15.97 16.34
CA PRO A 16 10.18 -15.14 17.54
C PRO A 16 8.75 -15.14 18.14
N PRO A 17 8.62 -14.93 19.47
CA PRO A 17 7.33 -14.88 20.16
C PRO A 17 6.45 -13.71 19.67
N PRO A 18 5.12 -13.82 19.80
CA PRO A 18 4.19 -12.78 19.36
C PRO A 18 4.32 -11.51 20.22
N ASP A 19 4.33 -10.35 19.57
CA ASP A 19 4.44 -9.03 20.20
C ASP A 19 3.19 -8.64 20.99
N ASP A 20 3.43 -7.96 22.12
CA ASP A 20 2.47 -7.48 23.12
C ASP A 20 1.26 -6.73 22.51
N PRO A 21 0.00 -7.07 22.89
CA PRO A 21 -1.21 -6.52 22.30
C PRO A 21 -1.50 -5.04 22.60
N ASN A 22 -0.62 -4.34 23.33
CA ASN A 22 -0.80 -2.94 23.71
C ASN A 22 0.16 -1.96 23.01
N SER A 23 0.97 -2.42 22.05
CA SER A 23 1.81 -1.53 21.25
C SER A 23 0.99 -0.93 20.11
N LYS A 24 0.57 0.34 20.24
CA LYS A 24 -0.16 1.12 19.21
C LYS A 24 0.67 1.44 17.95
N VAL A 25 1.68 0.65 17.69
CA VAL A 25 2.63 0.81 16.60
C VAL A 25 2.63 -0.52 15.87
N SER A 26 2.03 -0.54 14.67
CA SER A 26 1.97 -1.73 13.82
C SER A 26 3.36 -2.39 13.74
N PRO A 27 3.47 -3.74 13.81
CA PRO A 27 4.74 -4.46 13.71
C PRO A 27 5.61 -4.05 12.52
N PHE A 28 4.98 -3.47 11.49
CA PHE A 28 5.63 -2.85 10.35
C PHE A 28 6.47 -1.61 10.71
N VAL A 29 5.94 -0.70 11.53
CA VAL A 29 6.63 0.51 11.98
C VAL A 29 7.80 0.14 12.90
N GLN A 30 7.69 -0.95 13.67
CA GLN A 30 8.80 -1.49 14.45
C GLN A 30 9.91 -2.08 13.56
N LYS A 31 9.54 -2.87 12.54
CA LYS A 31 10.52 -3.38 11.56
C LYS A 31 11.22 -2.24 10.79
N LEU A 32 10.50 -1.16 10.48
CA LEU A 32 11.06 0.01 9.79
C LEU A 32 12.08 0.77 10.64
N ARG A 33 11.84 0.90 11.95
CA ARG A 33 12.78 1.54 12.90
C ARG A 33 14.07 0.75 13.11
N SER A 34 14.06 -0.53 12.74
CA SER A 34 15.16 -1.47 12.99
C SER A 34 16.07 -1.64 11.76
N ALA A 35 15.76 -0.99 10.63
CA ALA A 35 16.54 -1.11 9.40
C ALA A 35 17.86 -0.32 9.49
N PRO A 36 18.99 -0.85 8.96
CA PRO A 36 20.28 -0.15 8.97
C PRO A 36 20.24 1.18 8.21
N PRO A 37 21.08 2.17 8.57
CA PRO A 37 21.22 3.40 7.78
C PRO A 37 21.70 3.06 6.36
N GLY A 38 20.95 3.47 5.33
CA GLY A 38 21.23 3.15 3.93
C GLY A 38 20.32 2.07 3.31
N TYR A 39 19.36 1.53 4.06
CA TYR A 39 18.26 0.70 3.54
C TYR A 39 17.24 1.51 2.71
N PHE A 40 17.33 2.85 2.75
CA PHE A 40 16.44 3.78 2.05
C PHE A 40 17.14 4.37 0.83
N PHE A 41 16.44 4.34 -0.31
CA PHE A 41 16.88 5.01 -1.52
C PHE A 41 16.72 6.52 -1.32
N GLN A 42 17.82 7.27 -1.34
CA GLN A 42 17.78 8.72 -1.52
C GLN A 42 17.79 9.02 -3.03
N PRO A 43 16.69 9.55 -3.62
CA PRO A 43 16.72 9.95 -5.02
C PRO A 43 17.76 11.06 -5.24
N GLN A 44 18.58 10.90 -6.30
CA GLN A 44 19.69 11.81 -6.66
C GLN A 44 19.24 13.24 -7.02
N ARG A 45 17.93 13.45 -7.20
CA ARG A 45 17.29 14.77 -7.30
C ARG A 45 15.99 14.73 -6.50
N PRO A 46 15.81 15.60 -5.49
CA PRO A 46 14.49 15.76 -4.92
C PRO A 46 13.55 16.24 -6.04
N PRO A 47 12.39 15.60 -6.24
CA PRO A 47 11.34 16.19 -7.06
C PRO A 47 11.05 17.61 -6.54
N PRO A 48 10.61 18.55 -7.39
CA PRO A 48 10.20 19.87 -6.91
C PRO A 48 9.26 19.67 -5.72
N HIS A 49 9.56 20.32 -4.59
CA HIS A 49 8.82 20.21 -3.33
C HIS A 49 7.33 20.43 -3.61
N THR A 50 6.64 19.34 -3.89
CA THR A 50 5.21 19.23 -3.80
C THR A 50 5.04 18.93 -2.34
N ASP A 51 4.43 19.85 -1.60
CA ASP A 51 4.34 19.75 -0.15
C ASP A 51 3.81 18.35 0.19
N SER A 52 4.67 17.47 0.71
CA SER A 52 4.30 16.08 1.02
C SER A 52 3.20 16.02 2.10
N PHE A 53 2.89 17.18 2.70
CA PHE A 53 1.82 17.45 3.65
C PHE A 53 0.55 18.07 3.05
N ALA A 54 0.55 18.49 1.79
CA ALA A 54 -0.70 18.79 1.10
C ALA A 54 -1.34 17.44 0.78
N ALA A 55 -2.04 16.86 1.76
CA ALA A 55 -2.87 15.71 1.54
C ALA A 55 -4.25 16.23 1.13
N PRO A 56 -4.50 16.35 -0.19
CA PRO A 56 -5.71 17.00 -0.68
C PRO A 56 -6.95 16.29 -0.14
N THR A 57 -8.03 17.03 0.04
CA THR A 57 -9.35 16.42 0.20
C THR A 57 -9.91 16.01 -1.16
N GLY A 58 -10.99 15.24 -1.16
CA GLY A 58 -11.69 14.81 -2.36
C GLY A 58 -11.53 13.32 -2.68
N PRO A 59 -11.76 12.91 -3.93
CA PRO A 59 -11.78 11.50 -4.32
C PRO A 59 -10.37 10.88 -4.27
N TYR A 60 -10.22 9.76 -3.57
CA TYR A 60 -9.03 8.93 -3.58
C TYR A 60 -9.33 7.56 -4.17
N PHE A 61 -8.58 7.19 -5.21
CA PHE A 61 -8.62 5.88 -5.81
C PHE A 61 -7.63 4.92 -5.12
N PHE A 62 -8.15 3.81 -4.62
CA PHE A 62 -7.40 2.74 -4.00
C PHE A 62 -7.41 1.49 -4.87
N TYR A 63 -6.26 0.85 -5.01
CA TYR A 63 -6.04 -0.36 -5.82
C TYR A 63 -5.36 -1.49 -5.02
N GLY A 64 -5.32 -1.33 -3.71
CA GLY A 64 -4.63 -2.23 -2.79
C GLY A 64 -5.39 -2.46 -1.51
N THR A 65 -4.67 -2.58 -0.41
CA THR A 65 -5.24 -2.90 0.91
C THR A 65 -6.22 -1.82 1.41
N LEU A 66 -6.00 -0.55 1.06
CA LEU A 66 -6.93 0.56 1.35
C LEU A 66 -8.31 0.44 0.68
N SER A 67 -8.47 -0.49 -0.28
CA SER A 67 -9.77 -0.76 -0.88
C SER A 67 -10.68 -1.59 0.06
N ASP A 68 -10.14 -2.10 1.18
CA ASP A 68 -10.90 -2.76 2.23
C ASP A 68 -11.51 -1.72 3.20
N PRO A 69 -12.85 -1.66 3.35
CA PRO A 69 -13.51 -0.69 4.23
C PRO A 69 -13.05 -0.75 5.68
N ALA A 70 -12.79 -1.95 6.21
CA ALA A 70 -12.38 -2.12 7.61
C ALA A 70 -10.97 -1.54 7.84
N MET A 71 -10.03 -1.82 6.94
CA MET A 71 -8.72 -1.19 6.99
C MET A 71 -8.80 0.34 6.88
N LEU A 72 -9.61 0.85 5.94
CA LEU A 72 -9.75 2.28 5.73
C LEU A 72 -10.36 2.97 6.97
N ARG A 73 -11.37 2.36 7.59
CA ARG A 73 -11.95 2.82 8.86
C ARG A 73 -10.88 2.94 9.93
N ASP A 74 -10.04 1.92 10.11
CA ASP A 74 -9.05 1.88 11.18
C ASP A 74 -7.96 2.96 10.96
N ILE A 75 -7.47 3.11 9.73
CA ILE A 75 -6.46 4.13 9.37
C ILE A 75 -7.00 5.55 9.54
N LEU A 76 -8.21 5.78 9.04
CA LEU A 76 -8.88 7.08 9.14
C LEU A 76 -9.53 7.31 10.50
N SER A 77 -9.52 6.33 11.40
CA SER A 77 -10.23 6.34 12.69
C SER A 77 -11.69 6.77 12.56
N LEU A 78 -12.40 6.20 11.57
CA LEU A 78 -13.84 6.46 11.35
C LEU A 78 -14.68 5.66 12.35
N GLU A 79 -15.86 6.18 12.69
CA GLU A 79 -16.81 5.50 13.57
C GLU A 79 -17.46 4.28 12.90
N THR A 80 -17.65 4.35 11.57
CA THR A 80 -18.32 3.32 10.78
C THR A 80 -17.49 2.96 9.55
N GLU A 81 -17.76 1.78 8.97
CA GLU A 81 -17.10 1.38 7.74
C GLU A 81 -17.52 2.29 6.58
N PRO A 82 -16.56 2.93 5.90
CA PRO A 82 -16.86 3.82 4.79
C PRO A 82 -17.39 3.02 3.59
N LYS A 83 -18.28 3.64 2.82
CA LYS A 83 -18.70 3.09 1.53
C LYS A 83 -17.72 3.52 0.46
N LEU A 84 -17.08 2.56 -0.20
CA LEU A 84 -16.26 2.83 -1.37
C LEU A 84 -17.06 2.54 -2.65
N ARG A 85 -16.87 3.38 -3.66
CA ARG A 85 -17.46 3.19 -5.00
C ARG A 85 -16.48 2.45 -5.91
N PRO A 86 -16.88 1.36 -6.58
CA PRO A 86 -15.99 0.67 -7.51
C PRO A 86 -15.67 1.55 -8.72
N ALA A 87 -14.40 1.62 -9.10
CA ALA A 87 -13.93 2.50 -10.18
C ALA A 87 -12.71 1.93 -10.90
N THR A 88 -12.31 2.63 -11.96
CA THR A 88 -11.10 2.35 -12.73
C THR A 88 -10.32 3.62 -13.05
N ILE A 89 -9.02 3.46 -13.28
CA ILE A 89 -8.12 4.50 -13.79
C ILE A 89 -7.35 3.97 -15.00
N THR A 90 -7.01 4.85 -15.93
CA THR A 90 -6.25 4.53 -17.16
C THR A 90 -4.84 5.12 -17.12
N GLY A 91 -3.90 4.50 -17.81
CA GLY A 91 -2.51 4.98 -17.92
C GLY A 91 -1.55 4.33 -16.91
N TYR A 92 -2.00 3.29 -16.21
CA TYR A 92 -1.23 2.65 -15.15
C TYR A 92 -1.27 1.13 -15.23
N LYS A 93 -0.23 0.50 -14.69
CA LYS A 93 -0.20 -0.94 -14.40
C LYS A 93 0.19 -1.18 -12.95
N CYS A 94 -0.27 -2.29 -12.41
CA CYS A 94 0.11 -2.73 -11.08
C CYS A 94 1.28 -3.74 -11.16
N LYS A 95 2.26 -3.58 -10.29
CA LYS A 95 3.31 -4.56 -9.96
C LYS A 95 3.26 -4.87 -8.47
N LEU A 96 4.14 -5.72 -7.98
CA LEU A 96 4.26 -6.01 -6.55
C LEU A 96 5.56 -5.46 -5.98
N TRP A 97 5.46 -4.71 -4.89
CA TRP A 97 6.56 -4.42 -3.98
C TRP A 97 6.47 -5.37 -2.78
N GLY A 98 7.16 -6.50 -2.87
CA GLY A 98 6.98 -7.61 -1.94
C GLY A 98 5.56 -8.19 -2.01
N GLN A 99 4.72 -7.85 -1.03
CA GLN A 99 3.32 -8.27 -0.97
C GLN A 99 2.32 -7.15 -1.28
N TYR A 100 2.80 -5.93 -1.49
CA TYR A 100 1.97 -4.75 -1.67
C TYR A 100 1.88 -4.37 -3.14
N PRO A 101 0.72 -3.89 -3.62
CA PRO A 101 0.59 -3.43 -4.99
C PRO A 101 1.32 -2.10 -5.18
N ALA A 102 2.06 -1.98 -6.27
CA ALA A 102 2.80 -0.79 -6.66
C ALA A 102 2.34 -0.32 -8.04
N LEU A 103 1.79 0.89 -8.11
CA LEU A 103 1.34 1.49 -9.36
C LEU A 103 2.50 2.12 -10.14
N LEU A 104 2.61 1.79 -11.42
CA LEU A 104 3.58 2.34 -12.36
C LEU A 104 2.89 2.89 -13.60
N ASP A 105 3.53 3.85 -14.28
CA ASP A 105 3.03 4.35 -15.56
C ASP A 105 3.04 3.22 -16.60
N ALA A 106 1.91 3.08 -17.29
CA ALA A 106 1.75 2.21 -18.44
C ALA A 106 0.61 2.74 -19.30
N PRO A 107 0.92 3.45 -20.39
CA PRO A 107 -0.09 3.97 -21.31
C PRO A 107 -1.08 2.88 -21.72
N GLU A 108 -2.34 3.25 -21.87
CA GLU A 108 -3.44 2.38 -22.33
C GLU A 108 -3.79 1.19 -21.41
N LYS A 109 -3.13 1.05 -20.26
CA LYS A 109 -3.49 0.04 -19.27
C LYS A 109 -4.50 0.60 -18.27
N VAL A 110 -5.40 -0.26 -17.83
CA VAL A 110 -6.48 0.06 -16.89
C VAL A 110 -6.21 -0.67 -15.58
N VAL A 111 -6.42 0.03 -14.47
CA VAL A 111 -6.36 -0.54 -13.12
C VAL A 111 -7.75 -0.43 -12.49
N HIS A 112 -8.18 -1.52 -11.85
CA HIS A 112 -9.44 -1.59 -11.13
C HIS A 112 -9.20 -1.35 -9.64
N GLY A 113 -10.18 -0.72 -9.01
CA GLY A 113 -10.07 -0.33 -7.61
C GLY A 113 -11.37 0.20 -7.07
N ALA A 114 -11.26 0.93 -5.97
CA ALA A 114 -12.40 1.53 -5.30
C ALA A 114 -12.04 2.94 -4.84
N VAL A 115 -13.04 3.81 -4.79
CA VAL A 115 -12.88 5.23 -4.49
C VAL A 115 -13.56 5.55 -3.19
N TYR A 116 -12.86 6.32 -2.36
CA TYR A 116 -13.39 6.93 -1.17
C TYR A 116 -13.26 8.45 -1.25
N HIS A 117 -14.26 9.17 -0.78
CA HIS A 117 -14.20 10.63 -0.70
C HIS A 117 -13.63 11.05 0.65
N VAL A 118 -12.47 11.68 0.63
CA VAL A 118 -11.77 12.19 1.81
C VAL A 118 -12.29 13.58 2.13
N GLU A 119 -13.12 13.70 3.16
CA GLU A 119 -13.80 14.96 3.52
C GLU A 119 -12.92 15.96 4.27
N THR A 120 -11.89 15.50 4.99
CA THR A 120 -11.07 16.35 5.86
C THR A 120 -9.60 16.22 5.55
N GLU A 121 -8.85 17.31 5.66
CA GLU A 121 -7.39 17.33 5.47
C GLU A 121 -6.71 16.34 6.43
N LYS A 122 -7.20 16.24 7.66
CA LYS A 122 -6.73 15.25 8.65
C LYS A 122 -6.84 13.80 8.16
N HIS A 123 -7.88 13.46 7.41
CA HIS A 123 -8.00 12.14 6.79
C HIS A 123 -6.99 11.97 5.66
N GLY A 124 -6.81 13.00 4.83
CA GLY A 124 -5.74 13.02 3.83
C GLY A 124 -4.36 12.78 4.47
N GLU A 125 -4.02 13.53 5.51
CA GLU A 125 -2.74 13.42 6.21
C GLU A 125 -2.51 12.02 6.78
N ARG A 126 -3.57 11.38 7.29
CA ARG A 126 -3.53 9.99 7.77
C ARG A 126 -3.22 9.01 6.65
N LEU A 127 -3.83 9.19 5.47
CA LEU A 127 -3.51 8.37 4.29
C LEU A 127 -2.06 8.57 3.86
N ALA A 128 -1.61 9.82 3.72
CA ALA A 128 -0.23 10.13 3.36
C ALA A 128 0.78 9.53 4.35
N ARG A 129 0.49 9.60 5.66
CA ARG A 129 1.33 8.98 6.70
C ARG A 129 1.36 7.46 6.63
N TYR A 130 0.25 6.83 6.24
CA TYR A 130 0.17 5.37 6.10
C TYR A 130 0.96 4.88 4.88
N GLU A 131 0.89 5.62 3.78
CA GLU A 131 1.46 5.25 2.47
C GLU A 131 3.00 5.39 2.42
N THR A 132 3.64 6.01 3.43
CA THR A 132 5.10 6.13 3.57
C THR A 132 5.79 6.87 2.40
N ASP A 133 7.12 7.04 2.48
CA ASP A 133 7.90 7.72 1.44
C ASP A 133 7.98 6.94 0.10
N ASN A 134 7.47 5.71 0.05
CA ASN A 134 7.49 4.88 -1.16
C ASN A 134 6.28 5.15 -2.08
N TYR A 135 5.27 5.87 -1.60
CA TYR A 135 4.07 6.18 -2.36
C TYR A 135 3.75 7.67 -2.28
N GLN A 136 3.35 8.26 -3.40
CA GLN A 136 2.99 9.66 -3.49
C GLN A 136 1.59 9.80 -4.06
N ALA A 137 0.77 10.65 -3.44
CA ALA A 137 -0.51 11.04 -4.01
C ALA A 137 -0.28 11.86 -5.29
N VAL A 138 -0.79 11.38 -6.42
CA VAL A 138 -0.74 12.06 -7.71
C VAL A 138 -2.16 12.21 -8.29
N PRO A 139 -2.44 13.29 -9.04
CA PRO A 139 -3.74 13.47 -9.66
C PRO A 139 -4.02 12.37 -10.70
N CYS A 140 -5.27 11.90 -10.77
CA CYS A 140 -5.72 10.92 -11.74
C CYS A 140 -7.18 11.17 -12.16
N ARG A 141 -7.53 10.66 -13.34
CA ARG A 141 -8.93 10.62 -13.81
C ARG A 141 -9.55 9.29 -13.42
N ILE A 142 -10.66 9.36 -12.71
CA ILE A 142 -11.41 8.23 -12.16
C ILE A 142 -12.63 8.00 -13.04
N THR A 143 -12.90 6.74 -13.36
CA THR A 143 -14.14 6.30 -14.03
C THR A 143 -14.87 5.32 -13.11
N TYR A 144 -16.01 5.73 -12.56
CA TYR A 144 -16.83 4.87 -11.70
C TYR A 144 -17.54 3.80 -12.52
N THR A 145 -17.74 2.64 -11.91
CA THR A 145 -18.29 1.43 -12.57
C THR A 145 -19.58 0.94 -11.92
N ASP A 146 -20.12 1.69 -10.96
CA ASP A 146 -21.37 1.38 -10.26
C ASP A 146 -22.64 1.82 -11.00
N GLY A 147 -22.49 2.54 -12.12
CA GLY A 147 -23.61 3.08 -12.88
C GLY A 147 -24.28 4.30 -12.22
N CYS A 148 -23.68 4.85 -11.16
CA CYS A 148 -24.16 6.04 -10.47
C CYS A 148 -23.43 7.30 -10.97
N GLU A 149 -24.07 8.47 -10.82
CA GLU A 149 -23.42 9.75 -11.08
C GLU A 149 -22.59 10.23 -9.86
N PRO A 150 -21.48 10.97 -10.08
CA PRO A 150 -20.84 11.18 -11.38
C PRO A 150 -20.21 9.88 -11.91
N VAL A 151 -20.19 9.72 -13.23
CA VAL A 151 -19.56 8.59 -13.93
C VAL A 151 -18.05 8.77 -14.03
N GLU A 152 -17.58 10.02 -14.07
CA GLU A 152 -16.18 10.38 -14.11
C GLU A 152 -15.87 11.50 -13.12
N ASP A 153 -14.66 11.50 -12.58
CA ASP A 153 -14.23 12.47 -11.58
C ASP A 153 -12.70 12.63 -11.60
N PHE A 154 -12.22 13.72 -11.01
CA PHE A 154 -10.80 13.99 -10.84
C PHE A 154 -10.44 13.83 -9.37
N GLY A 155 -9.45 12.98 -9.11
CA GLY A 155 -9.04 12.67 -7.76
C GLY A 155 -7.57 12.32 -7.67
N HIS A 156 -7.21 11.58 -6.65
CA HIS A 156 -5.83 11.25 -6.33
C HIS A 156 -5.64 9.74 -6.25
N VAL A 157 -4.44 9.27 -6.62
CA VAL A 157 -4.01 7.89 -6.45
C VAL A 157 -2.62 7.86 -5.84
N PHE A 158 -2.35 6.89 -4.98
CA PHE A 158 -1.01 6.67 -4.43
C PHE A 158 -0.15 5.92 -5.44
N LYS A 159 0.77 6.61 -6.11
CA LYS A 159 1.69 6.02 -7.07
C LYS A 159 2.99 5.62 -6.39
N PHE A 160 3.56 4.47 -6.77
CA PHE A 160 4.86 4.05 -6.25
C PHE A 160 5.97 4.95 -6.80
N VAL A 161 6.73 5.56 -5.89
CA VAL A 161 7.89 6.43 -6.16
C VAL A 161 9.20 5.86 -5.63
N GLY A 162 9.17 4.65 -5.04
CA GLY A 162 10.34 3.92 -4.60
C GLY A 162 11.17 3.33 -5.75
N ASN A 163 12.12 2.46 -5.42
CA ASN A 163 13.01 1.85 -6.39
C ASN A 163 12.30 0.77 -7.22
N VAL A 164 12.15 1.02 -8.52
CA VAL A 164 11.50 0.08 -9.46
C VAL A 164 12.19 -1.28 -9.56
N ARG A 165 13.46 -1.40 -9.14
CA ARG A 165 14.19 -2.68 -9.11
C ARG A 165 13.71 -3.60 -7.99
N ASP A 166 13.03 -3.07 -6.99
CA ASP A 166 12.46 -3.83 -5.88
C ASP A 166 11.08 -4.40 -6.24
N LEU A 167 10.62 -4.15 -7.47
CA LEU A 167 9.33 -4.59 -7.96
C LEU A 167 9.44 -5.94 -8.69
N SER A 168 8.54 -6.85 -8.35
CA SER A 168 8.34 -8.11 -9.05
C SER A 168 7.09 -8.05 -9.93
N ASP A 169 7.07 -8.88 -10.97
CA ASP A 169 5.87 -9.09 -11.76
C ASP A 169 4.87 -9.94 -10.97
N GLY A 170 3.60 -9.55 -11.01
CA GLY A 170 2.53 -10.22 -10.31
C GLY A 170 1.29 -9.34 -10.21
N THR A 171 0.23 -9.92 -9.68
CA THR A 171 -1.05 -9.24 -9.45
C THR A 171 -1.39 -9.27 -7.97
N PHE A 172 -1.83 -8.14 -7.44
CA PHE A 172 -2.39 -8.09 -6.10
C PHE A 172 -3.86 -8.50 -6.13
N ASP A 173 -4.24 -9.42 -5.23
CA ASP A 173 -5.63 -9.81 -5.00
C ASP A 173 -5.98 -9.55 -3.54
N LEU A 174 -6.89 -8.60 -3.31
CA LEU A 174 -7.29 -8.18 -1.97
C LEU A 174 -7.86 -9.36 -1.16
N GLY A 175 -8.66 -10.22 -1.79
CA GLY A 175 -9.26 -11.38 -1.11
C GLY A 175 -8.21 -12.37 -0.62
N THR A 176 -7.18 -12.65 -1.43
CA THR A 176 -6.06 -13.51 -1.07
C THR A 176 -5.21 -12.90 0.04
N TRP A 177 -4.97 -11.58 -0.02
CA TRP A 177 -4.25 -10.87 1.04
C TRP A 177 -5.00 -10.93 2.37
N LEU A 178 -6.30 -10.61 2.40
CA LEU A 178 -7.14 -10.66 3.59
C LEU A 178 -7.19 -12.07 4.21
N ARG A 179 -7.24 -13.13 3.39
CA ARG A 179 -7.20 -14.52 3.88
C ARG A 179 -5.87 -14.89 4.54
N ARG A 180 -4.75 -14.32 4.09
CA ARG A 180 -3.43 -14.55 4.72
C ARG A 180 -3.38 -13.86 6.07
N VAL A 181 -3.70 -12.57 6.13
CA VAL A 181 -3.66 -11.79 7.37
C VAL A 181 -4.64 -12.33 8.42
N LYS A 182 -5.84 -12.76 8.03
CA LYS A 182 -6.81 -13.38 8.95
C LYS A 182 -6.36 -14.75 9.50
N ARG A 183 -5.42 -15.43 8.86
CA ARG A 183 -4.86 -16.70 9.36
C ARG A 183 -3.74 -16.50 10.38
N ASP A 184 -3.07 -15.36 10.34
CA ASP A 184 -2.00 -15.00 11.27
C ASP A 184 -2.52 -14.37 12.58
N VAL A 185 -3.83 -14.11 12.65
CA VAL A 185 -4.56 -13.76 13.88
C VAL A 185 -5.22 -15.02 14.44
N LYS A 186 -4.44 -15.93 15.02
CA LYS A 186 -4.95 -17.01 15.86
C LYS A 186 -4.03 -17.26 17.04
#